data_AF-A0A2N2XMC8-F1
#
_entry.id   AF-A0A2N2XMC8-F1
#
_cell.length_a   1.000
_cell.length_b   1.000
_cell.length_c   1.000
_cell.angle_alpha   90.00
_cell.angle_beta   90.00
_cell.angle_gamma   90.00
#
_symmetry.space_group_name_H-M   'P 1'
#
loop_
_entity.id
_entity.type
_entity.pdbx_description
1 polymer ?
#
loop_
_entity_poly.entity_id
_entity_poly.type
_entity_poly.pdbx_seq_one_letter_code
_entity_poly.pdbx_strand_id
1 'polypeptide(L)' 'VEGWRGEICHAAIIGDDGDLALYKIKDPSMHNWTALALAVRNNEISDFPICNKSYNLSYCGFDL' A
#
# COMPACT_ATOMS: atom_id res chain seq x y z
N VAL A 1 6.75 5.36 -9.55
CA VAL A 1 6.16 6.71 -9.74
C VAL A 1 5.78 7.24 -8.37
N GLU A 2 6.03 8.51 -8.08
CA GLU A 2 5.63 9.09 -6.79
C GLU A 2 4.17 9.54 -6.84
N GLY A 3 3.37 9.00 -5.94
CA GLY A 3 1.99 9.41 -5.71
C GLY A 3 1.86 10.26 -4.45
N TRP A 4 0.71 10.88 -4.24
CA TRP A 4 0.46 11.73 -3.06
C TRP A 4 0.44 10.97 -1.73
N ARG A 5 0.31 9.63 -1.76
CA ARG A 5 0.40 8.72 -0.60
C ARG A 5 1.80 8.10 -0.45
N GLY A 6 2.71 8.35 -1.39
CA GLY A 6 4.03 7.72 -1.47
C GLY A 6 4.29 6.98 -2.79
N GLU A 7 5.32 6.13 -2.77
CA GLU A 7 5.82 5.38 -3.92
C GLU A 7 4.86 4.30 -4.44
N ILE A 8 4.48 4.43 -5.72
CA ILE A 8 3.83 3.40 -6.52
C ILE A 8 4.88 2.68 -7.38
N CYS A 9 4.95 1.36 -7.31
CA CYS A 9 5.89 0.56 -8.10
C CYS A 9 5.14 -0.34 -9.08
N HIS A 10 5.62 -0.41 -10.33
CA HIS A 10 5.10 -1.31 -11.36
C HIS A 10 6.18 -2.35 -11.65
N ALA A 11 5.83 -3.63 -11.50
CA ALA A 11 6.71 -4.75 -11.79
C ALA A 11 6.12 -5.57 -12.93
N ALA A 12 6.90 -5.77 -13.98
CA ALA A 12 6.55 -6.57 -15.14
C ALA A 12 7.57 -7.70 -15.32
N ILE A 13 7.09 -8.90 -15.61
CA ILE A 13 7.90 -10.04 -16.04
C ILE A 13 7.46 -10.38 -17.45
N ILE A 14 8.41 -10.44 -18.37
CA ILE A 14 8.20 -10.77 -19.78
C ILE A 14 8.62 -12.21 -20.00
N GLY A 15 7.77 -13.00 -20.66
CA GLY A 15 8.03 -14.38 -21.05
C GLY A 15 8.92 -14.49 -22.29
N ASP A 16 9.31 -15.72 -22.61
CA ASP A 16 10.20 -16.00 -23.76
C ASP A 16 9.57 -15.66 -25.12
N ASP A 17 8.24 -15.54 -25.18
CA ASP A 17 7.44 -15.11 -26.33
C ASP A 17 7.35 -13.58 -26.48
N GLY A 18 7.87 -12.83 -25.50
CA GLY A 18 7.77 -11.37 -25.46
C GLY A 18 6.48 -10.85 -24.83
N ASP A 19 5.59 -11.73 -24.37
CA ASP A 19 4.34 -11.34 -23.71
C ASP A 19 4.53 -11.12 -22.20
N LEU A 20 3.62 -10.37 -21.57
CA LEU A 20 3.61 -10.18 -20.11
C LEU A 20 3.19 -11.48 -19.41
N ALA A 21 4.16 -12.15 -18.77
CA ALA A 21 3.90 -13.29 -17.91
C ALA A 21 3.33 -12.87 -16.55
N LEU A 22 3.75 -11.71 -16.03
CA LEU A 22 3.24 -11.13 -14.80
C LEU A 22 3.28 -9.60 -14.90
N TYR A 23 2.23 -8.96 -14.40
CA TYR A 23 2.24 -7.53 -14.15
C TYR A 23 1.61 -7.24 -12.79
N LYS A 24 2.33 -6.55 -11.91
CA LYS A 24 1.87 -6.21 -10.57
C LYS A 24 2.11 -4.73 -10.30
N ILE A 25 1.12 -4.09 -9.69
CA ILE A 25 1.23 -2.73 -9.20
C ILE A 25 1.27 -2.79 -7.67
N LYS A 26 2.27 -2.16 -7.06
CA LYS A 26 2.38 -1.99 -5.62
C LYS A 26 1.95 -0.58 -5.25
N ASP A 27 0.84 -0.46 -4.53
CA ASP A 27 0.39 0.79 -3.91
C ASP A 27 1.15 1.05 -2.59
N PRO A 28 1.43 2.32 -2.22
CA PRO A 28 2.07 2.67 -0.95
C PRO A 28 1.43 2.04 0.29
N SER A 29 0.11 1.82 0.24
CA SER A 29 -0.65 1.26 1.36
C SER A 29 -0.14 -0.11 1.79
N MET A 30 0.38 -0.94 0.86
CA MET A 30 0.91 -2.26 1.19
C MET A 30 2.01 -2.21 2.25
N HIS A 31 2.91 -1.21 2.20
CA HIS A 31 3.95 -1.06 3.23
C HIS A 31 3.44 -0.28 4.46
N ASN A 32 2.56 0.69 4.25
CA ASN A 32 2.14 1.61 5.30
C ASN A 32 1.13 1.00 6.29
N TRP A 33 0.48 -0.12 5.95
CA TRP A 33 -0.37 -0.87 6.90
C TRP A 33 0.37 -1.27 8.18
N THR A 34 1.63 -1.69 8.07
CA THR A 34 2.46 -2.01 9.23
C THR A 34 2.70 -0.77 10.10
N ALA A 35 2.88 0.40 9.50
CA ALA A 35 3.06 1.66 10.23
C ALA A 35 1.80 2.05 11.03
N LEU A 36 0.61 1.85 10.47
CA LEU A 36 -0.65 2.03 11.21
C LEU A 36 -0.71 1.11 12.44
N ALA A 37 -0.39 -0.17 12.27
CA ALA A 37 -0.39 -1.14 13.37
C ALA A 37 0.61 -0.80 14.49
N LEU A 38 1.71 -0.11 14.17
CA LEU A 38 2.64 0.43 15.16
C LEU A 38 2.09 1.68 15.85
N ALA A 39 1.47 2.59 15.09
CA ALA A 39 1.00 3.88 15.59
C ALA A 39 -0.18 3.80 16.55
N VAL A 40 -1.01 2.75 16.46
CA VAL A 40 -2.18 2.56 17.34
C VAL A 40 -1.85 1.82 18.64
N ARG A 41 -0.61 1.39 18.84
CA ARG A 41 -0.23 0.62 20.05
C ARG A 41 -0.31 1.50 21.29
N ASN A 42 -0.93 0.96 22.33
CA ASN A 42 -1.12 1.63 23.62
C ASN A 42 -1.99 2.91 23.54
N ASN A 43 -2.71 3.11 22.43
CA ASN A 43 -3.70 4.17 22.31
C ASN A 43 -5.09 3.64 22.68
N GLU A 44 -6.03 4.56 22.91
CA GLU A 44 -7.42 4.20 23.06
C GLU A 44 -8.04 3.83 21.70
N ILE A 45 -9.13 3.06 21.71
CA ILE A 45 -9.84 2.68 20.48
C ILE A 45 -10.41 3.90 19.74
N SER A 46 -10.69 4.98 20.47
CA SER A 46 -11.13 6.28 19.97
C SER A 46 -10.10 6.96 19.08
N ASP A 47 -8.81 6.62 19.20
CA ASP A 47 -7.73 7.18 18.40
C ASP A 47 -7.55 6.46 17.05
N PHE A 48 -8.19 5.30 16.87
CA PHE A 48 -8.06 4.55 15.61
C PHE A 48 -8.46 5.36 14.37
N PRO A 49 -9.59 6.10 14.34
CA PRO A 49 -9.98 6.87 13.16
C PRO A 49 -8.97 7.97 12.78
N ILE A 50 -8.38 8.65 13.76
CA ILE A 50 -7.40 9.71 13.49
C ILE A 50 -6.11 9.11 12.94
N CYS A 51 -5.57 8.06 13.57
CA CYS A 51 -4.39 7.36 13.07
C CYS A 51 -4.62 6.83 11.66
N ASN A 52 -5.73 6.12 11.42
CA ASN A 52 -6.05 5.58 10.09
C ASN A 52 -6.15 6.67 9.03
N LYS A 53 -6.74 7.82 9.35
CA LYS A 53 -6.87 8.94 8.41
C LYS A 53 -5.52 9.61 8.12
N SER A 54 -4.61 9.69 9.09
CA SER A 54 -3.27 10.28 8.90
C SER A 54 -2.43 9.53 7.85
N TYR A 55 -2.54 8.19 7.79
CA TYR A 55 -1.86 7.39 6.77
C TYR A 55 -2.62 7.33 5.45
N ASN A 56 -3.94 7.57 5.48
CA ASN A 56 -4.81 7.63 4.31
C ASN A 56 -4.66 6.41 3.38
N LEU A 57 -4.63 5.24 4.02
CA LEU A 57 -4.45 3.94 3.37
C LEU A 57 -5.62 3.60 2.44
N SER A 58 -5.33 2.90 1.36
CA SER A 58 -6.30 2.30 0.45
C SER A 58 -6.43 0.82 0.75
N TYR A 59 -7.66 0.36 1.00
CA TYR A 59 -7.95 -1.08 1.13
C TYR A 59 -7.79 -1.81 -0.20
N CYS A 60 -8.28 -1.21 -1.29
CA CYS A 60 -8.11 -1.73 -2.66
C CYS A 60 -6.65 -1.74 -3.12
N GLY A 61 -5.75 -1.03 -2.42
CA GLY A 61 -4.32 -1.04 -2.74
C GLY A 61 -3.68 -2.43 -2.61
N PHE A 62 -4.33 -3.36 -1.92
CA PHE A 62 -3.89 -4.76 -1.82
C PHE A 62 -4.41 -5.65 -2.96
N ASP A 63 -5.55 -5.28 -3.56
CA ASP A 63 -6.23 -6.05 -4.61
C ASP A 63 -5.67 -5.78 -6.02
N LEU A 64 -4.91 -4.69 -6.18
CA LEU A 64 -4.21 -4.27 -7.41
C LEU A 64 -2.94 -5.08 -7.66
#